data_AF-A0A0D1CNP5-F1
#
_entry.id   AF-A0A0D1CNP5-F1
#
_cell.length_a   1.000
_cell.length_b   1.000
_cell.length_c   1.000
_cell.angle_alpha   90.00
_cell.angle_beta   90.00
_cell.angle_gamma   90.00
#
_symmetry.space_group_name_H-M   'P 1'
#
loop_
_entity.id
_entity.type
_entity.pdbx_description
1 polymer ?
#
loop_
_entity_poly.entity_id
_entity_poly.type
_entity_poly.pdbx_seq_one_letter_code
_entity_poly.pdbx_strand_id
1 'polypeptide(L)' 'MESSVNLSLPYIQPSQAQKHVTHNEALRVLDALVQPVVADRPLAAPPGTPEEGARYIVDDPATGDWAGQDGKVAWRTDGA' A
#
# COMPACT_ATOMS: atom_id res chain seq x y z
N MET A 1 -9.51 -10.68 5.23
CA MET A 1 -8.05 -10.79 5.45
C MET A 1 -7.81 -11.05 6.92
N GLU A 2 -7.04 -12.07 7.25
CA GLU A 2 -6.63 -12.38 8.64
C GLU A 2 -5.22 -11.86 8.96
N SER A 3 -4.48 -11.44 7.93
CA SER A 3 -3.12 -10.91 8.03
C SER A 3 -2.85 -9.85 6.96
N SER A 4 -1.75 -9.12 7.11
CA SER A 4 -1.21 -8.24 6.08
C SER A 4 -0.75 -9.02 4.84
N VAL A 5 -0.66 -8.33 3.71
CA VAL A 5 -0.51 -8.96 2.39
C VAL A 5 0.93 -9.42 2.14
N ASN A 6 1.92 -8.58 2.45
CA ASN A 6 3.32 -8.85 2.09
C ASN A 6 4.08 -9.60 3.20
N LEU A 7 3.89 -9.20 4.45
CA LEU A 7 4.64 -9.69 5.62
C LEU A 7 3.88 -10.75 6.42
N SER A 8 2.63 -11.05 6.07
CA SER A 8 1.77 -11.99 6.80
C SER A 8 1.63 -11.65 8.30
N LEU A 9 1.62 -10.36 8.65
CA LEU A 9 1.44 -9.92 10.03
C LEU A 9 -0.01 -10.13 10.47
N PRO A 10 -0.28 -10.77 11.61
CA PRO A 10 -1.64 -11.14 12.02
C PRO A 10 -2.46 -9.92 12.42
N TYR A 11 -3.71 -9.85 11.98
CA TYR A 11 -4.66 -8.83 12.38
C TYR A 11 -5.45 -9.22 13.62
N ILE A 12 -5.82 -8.22 14.41
CA ILE A 12 -6.79 -8.39 15.50
C ILE A 12 -8.18 -8.49 14.88
N GLN A 13 -8.93 -9.53 15.27
CA GLN A 13 -10.32 -9.71 14.86
C GLN A 13 -11.23 -8.60 15.42
N PRO A 14 -12.33 -8.26 14.72
CA PRO A 14 -13.26 -7.23 15.17
C PRO A 14 -13.92 -7.56 16.52
N SER A 15 -14.68 -6.60 17.07
CA SER A 15 -15.39 -6.73 18.35
C SER A 15 -14.51 -6.80 19.61
N GLN A 16 -13.23 -6.46 19.50
CA GLN A 16 -12.28 -6.33 20.62
C GLN A 16 -12.12 -4.87 21.08
N ALA A 17 -13.21 -4.22 21.49
CA ALA A 17 -13.22 -2.82 21.93
C ALA A 17 -12.56 -1.84 20.94
N GLN A 18 -12.79 -2.06 19.63
CA GLN A 18 -12.25 -1.24 18.53
C GLN A 18 -10.71 -1.11 18.44
N LYS A 19 -9.94 -1.84 19.25
CA LYS A 19 -8.45 -1.81 19.18
C LYS A 19 -7.90 -2.28 17.82
N HIS A 20 -8.66 -3.15 17.14
CA HIS A 20 -8.34 -3.64 15.81
C HIS A 20 -8.23 -2.52 14.76
N VAL A 21 -8.91 -1.39 14.94
CA VAL A 21 -8.90 -0.30 13.95
C VAL A 21 -7.49 0.30 13.85
N THR A 22 -7.01 0.95 14.92
CA THR A 22 -5.72 1.63 14.92
C THR A 22 -4.54 0.66 14.83
N HIS A 23 -4.65 -0.53 15.42
CA HIS A 23 -3.60 -1.54 15.34
C HIS A 23 -3.44 -2.10 13.93
N ASN A 24 -4.53 -2.53 13.29
CA ASN A 24 -4.43 -3.10 11.95
C ASN A 24 -4.07 -2.03 10.90
N GLU A 25 -4.41 -0.76 11.14
CA GLU A 25 -3.91 0.37 10.32
C GLU A 25 -2.38 0.53 10.44
N ALA A 26 -1.84 0.49 11.66
CA ALA A 26 -0.39 0.54 11.86
C ALA A 26 0.34 -0.65 11.19
N LEU A 27 -0.25 -1.85 11.27
CA LEU A 27 0.31 -3.04 10.60
C LEU A 27 0.28 -2.92 9.08
N ARG A 28 -0.79 -2.37 8.51
CA ARG A 28 -0.90 -2.06 7.08
C ARG A 28 0.21 -1.11 6.61
N VAL A 29 0.46 -0.04 7.36
CA VAL A 29 1.55 0.91 7.06
C VAL A 29 2.92 0.21 7.15
N LEU A 30 3.15 -0.61 8.18
CA LEU A 30 4.40 -1.38 8.32
C LEU A 30 4.60 -2.36 7.16
N ASP A 31 3.53 -3.02 6.70
CA ASP A 31 3.55 -3.94 5.56
C ASP A 31 3.99 -3.26 4.26
N ALA A 32 3.60 -2.00 4.08
CA ALA A 32 4.01 -1.19 2.93
C ALA A 32 5.47 -0.73 3.03
N LEU A 33 5.92 -0.31 4.23
CA LEU A 33 7.21 0.36 4.44
C LEU A 33 8.39 -0.61 4.64
N VAL A 34 8.18 -1.77 5.24
CA VAL A 34 9.26 -2.70 5.57
C VAL A 34 9.64 -3.53 4.35
N GLN A 35 10.94 -3.58 4.04
CA GLN A 35 11.49 -4.25 2.86
C GLN A 35 10.76 -3.86 1.57
N PRO A 36 10.81 -2.59 1.15
CA PRO A 36 10.11 -2.13 -0.03
C PRO A 36 10.71 -2.82 -1.27
N VAL A 37 10.00 -3.81 -1.79
CA VAL A 37 10.20 -4.33 -3.14
C VAL A 37 9.25 -3.54 -4.02
N VAL A 38 9.80 -2.66 -4.84
CA VAL A 38 9.03 -1.92 -5.83
C VAL A 38 8.75 -2.87 -6.98
N ALA A 39 7.47 -3.03 -7.35
CA ALA A 39 7.04 -4.01 -8.35
C ALA A 39 7.55 -3.68 -9.76
N ASP A 40 7.86 -2.42 -10.05
CA ASP A 40 8.28 -1.96 -11.38
C ASP A 40 9.24 -0.75 -11.31
N ARG A 41 9.81 -0.39 -12.46
CA ARG A 41 10.50 0.88 -12.72
C ARG A 41 9.56 2.09 -12.51
N PRO A 42 10.09 3.32 -12.46
CA PRO A 42 9.26 4.52 -12.35
C PRO A 42 8.14 4.52 -13.40
N LEU A 43 6.91 4.73 -12.94
CA LEU A 43 5.71 4.79 -13.77
C LEU A 43 5.08 6.18 -13.62
N ALA A 44 4.80 6.84 -14.74
CA ALA A 44 4.17 8.16 -14.73
C ALA A 44 2.67 8.11 -14.39
N ALA A 45 2.00 6.96 -14.47
CA ALA A 45 0.58 6.79 -14.17
C ALA A 45 0.32 5.44 -13.48
N PRO A 46 -0.74 5.32 -12.66
CA PRO A 46 -1.11 4.03 -12.07
C PRO A 46 -1.43 3.00 -13.16
N PRO A 47 -0.98 1.73 -13.00
CA PRO A 47 -1.38 0.67 -13.91
C PRO A 47 -2.89 0.45 -13.84
N GLY A 48 -3.50 0.00 -14.94
CA GLY A 48 -4.97 -0.18 -15.01
C GLY A 48 -5.50 -1.26 -14.06
N THR A 49 -4.67 -2.21 -13.67
CA THR A 49 -4.99 -3.32 -12.75
C THR A 49 -3.85 -3.55 -11.77
N PRO A 50 -3.65 -2.68 -10.75
CA PRO A 50 -2.64 -2.88 -9.73
C PRO A 50 -3.06 -4.01 -8.79
N GLU A 51 -2.12 -4.89 -8.46
CA GLU A 51 -2.36 -5.95 -7.47
C GLU A 51 -2.43 -5.36 -6.06
N GLU A 52 -3.21 -5.97 -5.18
CA GLU A 52 -3.30 -5.58 -3.78
C GLU A 52 -1.94 -5.73 -3.09
N GLY A 53 -1.47 -4.70 -2.37
CA GLY A 53 -0.14 -4.72 -1.75
C GLY A 53 1.00 -4.30 -2.69
N ALA A 54 0.73 -4.08 -3.98
CA ALA A 54 1.73 -3.63 -4.95
C ALA A 54 2.22 -2.21 -4.62
N ARG A 55 3.51 -1.99 -4.87
CA ARG A 55 4.22 -0.73 -4.59
C ARG A 55 4.91 -0.25 -5.86
N TYR A 56 4.76 1.03 -6.16
CA TYR A 56 5.29 1.66 -7.37
C TYR A 56 6.06 2.93 -7.03
N ILE A 57 7.14 3.21 -7.76
CA ILE A 57 7.78 4.54 -7.74
C ILE A 57 7.05 5.39 -8.78
N VAL A 58 6.55 6.54 -8.35
CA VAL A 58 5.92 7.53 -9.22
C VAL A 58 7.01 8.27 -9.97
N ASP A 59 6.94 8.27 -11.30
CA ASP A 59 7.89 8.98 -12.16
C ASP A 59 7.72 10.50 -12.09
N ASP A 60 8.69 11.25 -12.60
CA ASP A 60 8.65 12.72 -12.73
C ASP A 60 8.76 13.08 -14.23
N PRO A 61 7.67 13.53 -14.89
CA PRO A 61 6.41 13.99 -14.31
C PRO A 61 5.35 12.89 -14.12
N ALA A 62 4.62 12.97 -13.01
CA ALA A 62 3.47 12.15 -12.66
C ALA A 62 2.19 12.65 -13.34
N THR A 63 1.31 11.71 -13.67
CA THR A 63 0.07 11.92 -14.42
C THR A 63 -1.08 11.06 -13.88
N GLY A 64 -2.31 11.33 -14.32
CA GLY A 64 -3.50 10.63 -13.83
C GLY A 64 -3.71 10.85 -12.33
N ASP A 65 -4.10 9.80 -11.61
CA ASP A 65 -4.36 9.87 -10.17
C ASP A 65 -3.09 10.14 -9.34
N TRP A 66 -1.90 10.03 -9.95
CA TRP A 66 -0.61 10.32 -9.31
C TRP A 66 -0.11 11.75 -9.55
N ALA A 67 -0.85 12.59 -10.29
CA ALA A 67 -0.43 13.96 -10.56
C ALA A 67 -0.08 14.74 -9.28
N GLY A 68 1.12 15.34 -9.25
CA GLY A 68 1.65 16.06 -8.07
C GLY A 68 2.24 15.17 -6.98
N GLN A 69 2.40 13.86 -7.23
CA GLN A 69 3.06 12.90 -6.35
C GLN A 69 4.42 12.45 -6.91
N ASP A 70 5.07 13.29 -7.70
CA ASP A 70 6.34 13.02 -8.38
C ASP A 70 7.41 12.51 -7.40
N GLY A 71 8.08 11.41 -7.76
CA GLY A 71 9.15 10.80 -6.96
C GLY A 71 8.70 10.13 -5.66
N LYS A 72 7.40 10.03 -5.38
CA LYS A 72 6.87 9.31 -4.21
C LYS A 72 6.69 7.83 -4.48
N VAL A 73 6.41 7.08 -3.41
CA VAL A 73 6.01 5.67 -3.49
C VAL A 73 4.49 5.61 -3.38
N ALA A 74 3.84 5.03 -4.39
CA ALA A 74 2.43 4.68 -4.37
C ALA A 74 2.26 3.23 -3.87
N TRP A 75 1.19 2.98 -3.11
CA TRP A 75 0.85 1.65 -2.59
C TRP A 75 -0.64 1.41 -2.78
N ARG A 76 -0.99 0.23 -3.32
CA ARG A 76 -2.37 -0.22 -3.52
C ARG A 76 -2.89 -0.91 -2.26
N THR A 77 -3.94 -0.36 -1.65
CA THR A 77 -4.56 -0.92 -0.44
C THR A 77 -6.07 -0.77 -0.43
N ASP A 78 -6.78 -1.80 0.03
CA ASP A 78 -8.24 -1.79 0.24
C ASP A 78 -9.02 -1.26 -1.00
N GLY A 79 -8.50 -1.52 -2.20
CA GLY A 79 -9.11 -1.11 -3.48
C GLY A 79 -8.83 0.32 -3.95
N ALA A 80 -8.00 1.10 -3.25
CA ALA A 80 -7.57 2.44 -3.61
C ALA A 80 -6.05 2.54 -3.76
#